data_AF-A0A352K075-F1
#
_entry.id   AF-A0A352K075-F1
#
_cell.length_a   1.000
_cell.length_b   1.000
_cell.length_c   1.000
_cell.angle_alpha   90.00
_cell.angle_beta   90.00
_cell.angle_gamma   90.00
#
_symmetry.space_group_name_H-M   'P 1'
#
loop_
_entity.id
_entity.type
_entity.pdbx_description
1 polymer ?
#
loop_
_entity_poly.entity_id
_entity_poly.type
_entity_poly.pdbx_seq_one_letter_code
_entity_poly.pdbx_strand_id
1 'polypeptide(L)'
;MIMYAKMIEDMQANMKQAFDMKSYETAMKPMTDLFEINKATVEALAEQQTALVKELAEGAMEQAKALSAEKDLAAVVESQKSYLQGLQARLIDAAKASQETLVKSRDEATNVVKGAIETATKH
;
A
#
# COMPACT_ATOMS: atom_id res chain seq x y z
N MET A 1 23.10 54.27 12.23
CA MET A 1 23.69 52.96 12.58
C MET A 1 22.72 52.00 13.25
N ILE A 2 21.78 52.44 14.10
CA ILE A 2 20.83 51.57 14.82
C ILE A 2 19.88 50.79 13.88
N MET A 3 19.40 51.41 12.79
CA MET A 3 18.48 50.77 11.84
C MET A 3 19.14 49.62 11.05
N TYR A 4 20.42 49.75 10.69
CA TYR A 4 21.18 48.70 10.02
C TYR A 4 21.48 47.51 10.94
N ALA A 5 21.80 47.76 12.21
CA ALA A 5 22.00 46.70 13.20
C ALA A 5 20.71 45.88 13.42
N LYS A 6 19.57 46.55 13.54
CA LYS A 6 18.26 45.90 13.67
C LYS A 6 17.91 45.05 12.43
N MET A 7 18.22 45.54 11.23
CA MET A 7 17.97 44.79 10.00
C MET A 7 18.81 43.50 9.91
N ILE A 8 20.06 43.54 10.39
CA ILE A 8 20.94 42.36 10.46
C ILE A 8 20.41 41.36 11.49
N GLU A 9 19.94 41.82 12.65
CA GLU A 9 19.37 40.99 13.71
C GLU A 9 18.07 40.31 13.27
N ASP A 10 17.16 41.06 12.64
CA ASP A 10 15.92 40.52 12.06
C ASP A 10 16.22 39.51 10.94
N MET A 11 17.23 39.77 10.10
CA MET A 11 17.68 38.81 9.07
C MET A 11 18.25 37.52 9.68
N GLN A 12 19.03 37.62 10.75
CA GLN A 12 19.56 36.45 11.46
C GLN A 12 18.44 35.63 12.12
N ALA A 13 17.45 36.29 12.74
CA ALA A 13 16.29 35.63 13.33
C ALA A 13 15.47 34.88 12.27
N ASN A 14 15.20 35.51 11.13
CA ASN A 14 14.47 34.89 10.01
C ASN A 14 15.24 33.71 9.41
N MET A 15 16.57 33.82 9.27
CA MET A 15 17.43 32.73 8.80
C MET A 15 17.41 31.54 9.76
N LYS A 16 17.47 31.80 11.07
CA LYS A 16 17.39 30.74 12.10
C LYS A 16 16.03 30.06 12.06
N GLN A 17 14.94 30.82 11.98
CA GLN A 17 13.59 30.28 11.89
C GLN A 17 13.38 29.42 10.64
N ALA A 18 13.90 29.85 9.48
CA ALA A 18 13.86 29.06 8.25
C ALA A 18 14.68 27.76 8.36
N PHE A 19 15.82 27.80 9.06
CA PHE A 19 16.63 26.61 9.34
C PHE A 19 15.91 25.63 10.28
N ASP A 20 15.30 26.14 11.34
CA ASP A 20 14.54 25.33 12.31
C ASP A 20 13.31 24.67 11.66
N MET A 21 12.63 25.38 10.76
CA MET A 21 11.51 24.81 10.00
C MET A 21 11.97 23.68 9.08
N LYS A 22 13.10 23.87 8.37
CA LYS A 22 13.67 22.86 7.47
C LYS A 22 14.19 21.63 8.23
N SER A 23 14.78 21.83 9.42
CA SER A 23 15.24 20.72 10.26
C SER A 23 14.07 19.91 10.79
N TYR A 24 12.99 20.58 11.21
CA TYR A 24 11.74 19.93 11.62
C TYR A 24 11.09 19.14 10.48
N GLU A 25 10.97 19.73 9.29
CA GLU A 25 10.46 19.03 8.10
C GLU A 25 11.30 17.78 7.79
N THR A 26 12.63 17.89 7.84
CA THR A 26 13.54 16.76 7.61
C THR A 26 13.38 15.68 8.67
N ALA A 27 13.19 16.06 9.93
CA ALA A 27 13.00 15.12 11.04
C ALA A 27 11.65 14.38 10.98
N MET A 28 10.60 15.05 10.49
CA MET A 28 9.26 14.46 10.40
C MET A 28 9.02 13.70 9.10
N LYS A 29 9.81 13.97 8.04
CA LYS A 29 9.65 13.32 6.73
C LYS A 29 9.59 11.79 6.79
N PRO A 30 10.45 11.07 7.55
CA PRO A 30 10.37 9.61 7.62
C PRO A 30 9.02 9.10 8.15
N MET A 31 8.42 9.81 9.11
CA MET A 31 7.09 9.48 9.64
C MET A 31 6.00 9.70 8.58
N THR A 32 6.06 10.81 7.84
CA THR A 32 5.13 11.08 6.75
C THR A 32 5.25 10.04 5.64
N ASP A 33 6.47 9.69 5.24
CA ASP A 33 6.72 8.70 4.19
C ASP A 33 6.19 7.31 4.61
N LEU A 34 6.41 6.90 5.87
CA LEU A 34 5.86 5.64 6.41
C LEU A 34 4.33 5.64 6.45
N PHE A 35 3.71 6.78 6.78
CA PHE A 35 2.25 6.91 6.75
C PHE A 35 1.71 6.72 5.32
N GLU A 36 2.30 7.37 4.34
CA GLU A 36 1.88 7.24 2.93
C GLU A 36 2.09 5.81 2.41
N ILE A 37 3.20 5.14 2.77
CA ILE A 37 3.44 3.73 2.44
C ILE A 37 2.31 2.85 3.01
N ASN A 38 1.98 3.00 4.30
CA ASN A 38 0.92 2.23 4.94
C ASN A 38 -0.45 2.51 4.31
N LYS A 39 -0.75 3.77 4.01
CA LYS A 39 -1.99 4.17 3.35
C LYS A 39 -2.11 3.50 1.98
N ALA A 40 -1.09 3.62 1.12
CA ALA A 40 -1.08 3.00 -0.20
C ALA A 40 -1.19 1.47 -0.11
N THR A 41 -0.56 0.86 0.90
CA THR A 41 -0.66 -0.59 1.16
C THR A 41 -2.09 -1.00 1.48
N VAL A 42 -2.78 -0.26 2.37
CA VAL A 42 -4.17 -0.54 2.73
C VAL A 42 -5.10 -0.33 1.55
N GLU A 43 -4.92 0.74 0.77
CA GLU A 43 -5.68 1.00 -0.45
C GLU A 43 -5.55 -0.16 -1.45
N ALA A 44 -4.31 -0.60 -1.72
CA ALA A 44 -4.05 -1.73 -2.61
C ALA A 44 -4.68 -3.05 -2.10
N LEU A 45 -4.57 -3.34 -0.81
CA LEU A 45 -5.19 -4.54 -0.22
C LEU A 45 -6.73 -4.49 -0.29
N ALA A 46 -7.32 -3.30 -0.09
CA ALA A 46 -8.76 -3.11 -0.19
C ALA A 46 -9.26 -3.29 -1.62
N GLU A 47 -8.52 -2.78 -2.61
CA GLU A 47 -8.81 -3.01 -4.03
C GLU A 47 -8.71 -4.51 -4.38
N GLN A 48 -7.65 -5.19 -3.94
CA GLN A 48 -7.46 -6.63 -4.15
C GLN A 48 -8.60 -7.46 -3.55
N GLN A 49 -9.04 -7.15 -2.33
CA GLN A 49 -10.18 -7.84 -1.72
C GLN A 49 -11.51 -7.55 -2.42
N THR A 50 -11.72 -6.30 -2.86
CA THR A 50 -12.92 -5.93 -3.60
C THR A 50 -13.00 -6.69 -4.93
N ALA A 51 -11.88 -6.80 -5.64
CA ALA A 51 -11.77 -7.59 -6.86
C ALA A 51 -12.05 -9.08 -6.60
N LEU A 52 -11.42 -9.66 -5.57
CA LEU A 52 -11.63 -11.06 -5.21
C LEU A 52 -13.10 -11.35 -4.90
N VAL A 53 -13.75 -10.54 -4.05
CA VAL A 53 -15.17 -10.74 -3.70
C VAL A 53 -16.07 -10.66 -4.94
N LYS A 54 -15.80 -9.72 -5.85
CA LYS A 54 -16.53 -9.59 -7.11
C LYS A 54 -16.36 -10.85 -7.97
N GLU A 55 -15.13 -11.31 -8.18
CA GLU A 55 -14.85 -12.51 -8.97
C GLU A 55 -15.46 -13.79 -8.36
N LEU A 56 -15.49 -13.88 -7.04
CA LEU A 56 -16.14 -14.98 -6.33
C LEU A 56 -17.66 -14.96 -6.52
N ALA A 57 -18.28 -13.78 -6.42
CA ALA A 57 -19.72 -13.63 -6.63
C ALA A 57 -20.11 -13.93 -8.09
N GLU A 58 -19.37 -13.40 -9.06
CA GLU A 58 -19.57 -13.66 -10.48
C GLU A 58 -19.38 -15.15 -10.80
N GLY A 59 -18.30 -15.76 -10.32
CA GLY A 59 -18.04 -17.19 -10.51
C GLY A 59 -19.12 -18.08 -9.90
N ALA A 60 -19.63 -17.74 -8.72
CA ALA A 60 -20.72 -18.49 -8.09
C ALA A 60 -22.03 -18.37 -8.90
N MET A 61 -22.33 -17.17 -9.43
CA MET A 61 -23.51 -16.95 -10.26
C MET A 61 -23.43 -17.72 -11.58
N GLU A 62 -22.26 -17.71 -12.24
CA GLU A 62 -22.00 -18.49 -13.44
C GLU A 62 -22.14 -20.00 -13.18
N GLN A 63 -21.60 -20.49 -12.07
CA GLN A 63 -21.71 -21.91 -11.71
C GLN A 63 -23.17 -22.30 -11.42
N ALA A 64 -23.93 -21.47 -10.72
CA ALA A 64 -25.35 -21.71 -10.48
C ALA A 64 -26.14 -21.79 -11.79
N LYS A 65 -25.83 -20.92 -12.76
CA LYS A 65 -26.43 -20.95 -14.09
C LYS A 65 -26.06 -22.22 -14.86
N ALA A 66 -24.79 -22.63 -14.82
CA ALA A 66 -24.34 -23.86 -15.47
C ALA A 66 -25.04 -25.10 -14.88
N LEU A 67 -25.10 -25.21 -13.55
CA LEU A 67 -25.70 -26.35 -12.86
C LEU A 67 -27.23 -26.43 -13.03
N SER A 68 -27.92 -25.30 -13.14
CA SER A 68 -29.38 -25.27 -13.32
C SER A 68 -29.83 -25.61 -14.75
N ALA A 69 -28.95 -25.49 -15.74
CA ALA A 69 -29.24 -25.80 -17.14
C ALA A 69 -28.84 -27.23 -17.54
N GLU A 70 -27.88 -27.83 -16.82
CA GLU A 70 -27.32 -29.15 -17.14
C GLU A 70 -28.19 -30.29 -16.58
N LYS A 71 -28.45 -31.31 -17.42
CA LYS A 71 -29.27 -32.49 -17.05
C LYS A 71 -28.42 -33.75 -16.92
N ASP A 72 -27.22 -33.75 -17.49
CA ASP A 72 -26.26 -34.84 -17.34
C ASP A 72 -25.50 -34.72 -16.00
N LEU A 73 -25.72 -35.71 -15.13
CA LEU A 73 -25.09 -35.76 -13.82
C LEU A 73 -23.56 -35.87 -13.92
N ALA A 74 -23.01 -36.54 -14.93
CA ALA A 74 -21.57 -36.64 -15.12
C ALA A 74 -20.98 -35.27 -15.51
N ALA A 75 -21.66 -34.53 -16.39
CA ALA A 75 -21.28 -33.18 -16.77
C ALA A 75 -21.38 -32.19 -15.60
N VAL A 76 -22.41 -32.32 -14.75
CA VAL A 76 -22.55 -31.56 -13.50
C VAL A 76 -21.34 -31.75 -12.59
N VAL A 77 -20.91 -33.00 -12.37
CA VAL A 77 -19.77 -33.31 -11.50
C VAL A 77 -18.47 -32.73 -12.05
N GLU A 78 -18.20 -32.87 -13.35
CA GLU A 78 -16.97 -32.31 -13.94
C GLU A 78 -17.00 -30.77 -13.93
N SER A 79 -18.15 -30.15 -14.18
CA SER A 79 -18.34 -28.70 -14.06
C SER A 79 -18.04 -28.21 -12.64
N GLN A 80 -18.60 -28.87 -11.62
CA GLN A 80 -18.36 -28.50 -10.23
C GLN A 80 -16.89 -28.68 -9.82
N LYS A 81 -16.24 -29.75 -10.29
CA LYS A 81 -14.81 -29.98 -10.07
C LYS A 81 -13.96 -28.88 -10.71
N SER A 82 -14.23 -28.53 -11.97
CA SER A 82 -13.53 -27.44 -12.67
C SER A 82 -13.71 -26.10 -11.96
N TYR A 83 -14.92 -25.80 -11.49
CA TYR A 83 -15.21 -24.61 -10.69
C TYR A 83 -14.39 -24.57 -9.40
N LEU A 84 -14.34 -25.69 -8.65
CA LEU A 84 -13.57 -25.77 -7.40
C LEU A 84 -12.06 -25.64 -7.63
N GLN A 85 -11.53 -26.19 -8.73
CA GLN A 85 -10.12 -26.01 -9.11
C GLN A 85 -9.83 -24.55 -9.48
N GLY A 86 -10.73 -23.89 -10.23
CA GLY A 86 -10.63 -22.47 -10.53
C GLY A 86 -10.69 -21.60 -9.27
N LEU A 87 -11.59 -21.91 -8.34
CA LEU A 87 -11.71 -21.25 -7.04
C LEU A 87 -10.41 -21.36 -6.23
N GLN A 88 -9.84 -22.57 -6.17
CA GLN A 88 -8.57 -22.80 -5.48
C GLN A 88 -7.44 -21.96 -6.08
N ALA A 89 -7.31 -21.94 -7.41
CA ALA A 89 -6.29 -21.15 -8.09
C ALA A 89 -6.45 -19.65 -7.79
N ARG A 90 -7.67 -19.12 -7.89
CA ARG A 90 -7.98 -17.70 -7.58
C ARG A 90 -7.61 -17.32 -6.15
N LEU A 91 -7.91 -18.16 -5.17
CA LEU A 91 -7.55 -17.91 -3.77
C LEU A 91 -6.04 -17.90 -3.56
N ILE A 92 -5.31 -18.80 -4.22
CA ILE A 92 -3.84 -18.84 -4.18
C ILE A 92 -3.26 -17.56 -4.79
N ASP A 93 -3.78 -17.13 -5.93
CA ASP A 93 -3.26 -15.94 -6.62
C ASP A 93 -3.59 -14.66 -5.85
N ALA A 94 -4.77 -14.56 -5.23
CA ALA A 94 -5.09 -13.46 -4.33
C ALA A 94 -4.18 -13.42 -3.10
N ALA A 95 -3.83 -14.57 -2.53
CA ALA A 95 -2.89 -14.66 -1.41
C ALA A 95 -1.48 -14.23 -1.82
N LYS A 96 -0.99 -14.63 -3.00
CA LYS A 96 0.29 -14.18 -3.56
C LYS A 96 0.29 -12.67 -3.80
N ALA A 97 -0.75 -12.14 -4.44
CA ALA A 97 -0.86 -10.71 -4.70
C ALA A 97 -0.85 -9.88 -3.39
N SER A 98 -1.55 -10.35 -2.36
CA SER A 98 -1.53 -9.71 -1.03
C SER A 98 -0.14 -9.78 -0.40
N GLN A 99 0.54 -10.92 -0.51
CA GLN A 99 1.91 -11.10 0.00
C GLN A 99 2.90 -10.17 -0.72
N GLU A 100 2.81 -10.05 -2.04
CA GLU A 100 3.65 -9.14 -2.84
C GLU A 100 3.46 -7.68 -2.42
N THR A 101 2.21 -7.24 -2.22
CA THR A 101 1.88 -5.90 -1.69
C THR A 101 2.55 -5.65 -0.34
N LEU A 102 2.44 -6.60 0.60
CA LEU A 102 3.03 -6.49 1.93
C LEU A 102 4.56 -6.51 1.90
N VAL A 103 5.16 -7.34 1.05
CA VAL A 103 6.62 -7.41 0.87
C VAL A 103 7.14 -6.09 0.32
N LYS A 104 6.49 -5.54 -0.70
CA LYS A 104 6.84 -4.23 -1.27
C LYS A 104 6.76 -3.12 -0.21
N SER A 105 5.67 -3.06 0.53
CA SER A 105 5.48 -2.10 1.63
C SER A 105 6.60 -2.18 2.68
N ARG A 106 6.94 -3.40 3.11
CA ARG A 106 8.06 -3.65 4.03
C ARG A 106 9.39 -3.14 3.47
N ASP A 107 9.68 -3.42 2.21
CA ASP A 107 10.95 -3.03 1.58
C ASP A 107 11.06 -1.51 1.44
N GLU A 108 9.97 -0.85 1.04
CA GLU A 108 9.88 0.61 0.98
C GLU A 108 10.06 1.25 2.37
N ALA A 109 9.36 0.74 3.40
CA ALA A 109 9.50 1.22 4.77
C ALA A 109 10.92 1.02 5.32
N THR A 110 11.55 -0.12 5.01
CA THR A 110 12.95 -0.40 5.39
C THR A 110 13.90 0.61 4.77
N ASN A 111 13.68 0.99 3.51
CA ASN A 111 14.48 2.01 2.83
C ASN A 111 14.32 3.39 3.47
N VAL A 112 13.09 3.78 3.86
CA VAL A 112 12.84 5.04 4.58
C VAL A 112 13.61 5.08 5.90
N VAL A 113 13.52 4.02 6.71
CA VAL A 113 14.21 3.94 8.00
C VAL A 113 15.73 3.97 7.82
N LYS A 114 16.26 3.20 6.86
CA LYS A 114 17.69 3.20 6.55
C LYS A 114 18.18 4.59 6.13
N GLY A 115 17.44 5.27 5.25
CA GLY A 115 17.76 6.64 4.83
C GLY A 115 17.74 7.64 5.98
N ALA A 116 16.78 7.50 6.91
CA ALA A 116 16.72 8.33 8.11
C ALA A 116 17.94 8.12 9.02
N ILE A 117 18.35 6.87 9.26
CA ILE A 117 19.55 6.53 10.05
C ILE A 117 20.81 7.09 9.38
N GLU A 118 20.96 6.92 8.07
CA GLU A 118 22.11 7.45 7.33
C GLU A 118 22.18 8.99 7.39
N THR A 119 21.04 9.66 7.37
CA THR A 119 20.97 11.13 7.52
C THR A 119 21.37 11.56 8.93
N ALA A 120 20.87 10.84 9.96
CA ALA A 120 21.18 11.13 11.36
C ALA A 120 22.64 10.85 11.75
N THR A 121 23.32 9.94 11.05
CA THR A 121 24.72 9.54 11.34
C THR A 121 25.76 10.28 10.49
N LYS A 122 25.35 11.03 9.46
CA LYS A 122 26.23 11.89 8.64
C LYS A 122 26.33 13.33 9.17
N HIS A 123 25.58 13.67 10.22
CA HIS A 123 25.68 14.89 11.01
C HIS A 123 26.28 14.58 12.39
#